data_AF-A0AAF0BGE3-F1
#
_entry.id   AF-A0AAF0BGE3-F1
#
_cell.length_a   1.000
_cell.length_b   1.000
_cell.length_c   1.000
_cell.angle_alpha   90.00
_cell.angle_beta   90.00
_cell.angle_gamma   90.00
#
_symmetry.space_group_name_H-M   'P 1'
#
loop_
_entity.id
_entity.type
_entity.pdbx_description
1 polymer ?
#
loop_
_entity_poly.entity_id
_entity_poly.type
_entity_poly.pdbx_seq_one_letter_code
_entity_poly.pdbx_strand_id
1 'polypeptide(L)'
;MTYTLVLYMAVASIGLALFWIFERLMIHGNTHCRLRRAYYLGGFVSVVVLPFLGYFLPSWPSLFIQNRSVGMEILRSIEIVLPEALVRTAGADAIPAVSPLLRGLFLAWLLGIGVLLIRFGIRLRSLLCLICGAERAEIEGVPVYFAPRVRMPFSFCGRIYLPTDLRSYPSVRNILIHEQEHTRATHFVDLLIAEVACMLFWFNPFAWALKRDMQRNLEFLADRAVLLRGVSRREYQYELLGFTLEVAAGPLCSSYNINDLKERIRMMNKTKSNRAAGAKYLVALPLAALMLLSGKWLWAGNAVSEVREVVAAVASNPIPLSDAPDISLQQDEDPVCSELDTPPSFPGGMSELMHFLSKNLKYPEQSAKNSIQGRVVVSFIVEKDGRLTNIQVEKSVAPELDAEAVRVISAMPKWSPGKQKDKKVRARVNQPVIFRLK
;
A
#
# COMPACT_ATOMS: atom_id res chain seq x y z
N MET A 1 -4.64 -8.54 11.08
CA MET A 1 -4.28 -8.66 9.64
C MET A 1 -5.46 -9.07 8.75
N THR A 2 -6.21 -10.13 9.08
CA THR A 2 -7.36 -10.64 8.28
C THR A 2 -8.51 -9.63 8.13
N TYR A 3 -8.90 -8.92 9.20
CA TYR A 3 -9.94 -7.87 9.17
C TYR A 3 -9.62 -6.75 8.17
N THR A 4 -8.37 -6.28 8.18
CA THR A 4 -7.88 -5.23 7.29
C THR A 4 -7.94 -5.65 5.82
N LEU A 5 -7.61 -6.91 5.52
CA LEU A 5 -7.61 -7.42 4.15
C LEU A 5 -9.03 -7.52 3.58
N VAL A 6 -9.99 -8.07 4.32
CA VAL A 6 -11.38 -8.24 3.82
C VAL A 6 -12.03 -6.89 3.55
N LEU A 7 -11.84 -5.94 4.46
CA LEU A 7 -12.37 -4.59 4.29
C LEU A 7 -11.69 -3.86 3.11
N TYR A 8 -10.39 -4.08 2.92
CA TYR A 8 -9.67 -3.63 1.73
C TYR A 8 -10.27 -4.23 0.43
N MET A 9 -10.55 -5.54 0.40
CA MET A 9 -11.15 -6.20 -0.76
C MET A 9 -12.52 -5.60 -1.11
N ALA A 10 -13.31 -5.23 -0.11
CA ALA A 10 -14.60 -4.57 -0.31
C ALA A 10 -14.43 -3.18 -0.93
N VAL A 11 -13.53 -2.34 -0.39
CA VAL A 11 -13.25 -1.00 -0.92
C VAL A 11 -12.72 -1.07 -2.35
N ALA A 12 -11.76 -1.96 -2.62
CA ALA A 12 -11.23 -2.17 -3.97
C ALA A 12 -12.29 -2.70 -4.95
N SER A 13 -13.22 -3.52 -4.46
CA SER A 13 -14.33 -4.04 -5.29
C SER A 13 -15.33 -2.97 -5.68
N ILE A 14 -15.72 -2.10 -4.73
CA ILE A 14 -16.52 -0.90 -5.01
C ILE A 14 -15.78 -0.01 -6.00
N GLY A 15 -14.47 0.08 -5.87
CA GLY A 15 -13.65 0.87 -6.76
C GLY A 15 -13.64 0.40 -8.20
N LEU A 16 -13.45 -0.90 -8.41
CA LEU A 16 -13.57 -1.51 -9.74
C LEU A 16 -14.96 -1.27 -10.34
N ALA A 17 -16.01 -1.32 -9.52
CA ALA A 17 -17.38 -1.02 -9.98
C ALA A 17 -17.52 0.44 -10.42
N LEU A 18 -17.06 1.40 -9.61
CA LEU A 18 -17.10 2.83 -9.94
C LEU A 18 -16.28 3.13 -11.20
N PHE A 19 -15.10 2.52 -11.33
CA PHE A 19 -14.25 2.64 -12.51
C PHE A 19 -14.96 2.08 -13.76
N TRP A 20 -15.61 0.92 -13.65
CA TRP A 20 -16.36 0.36 -14.76
C TRP A 20 -17.58 1.23 -15.14
N ILE A 21 -18.33 1.74 -14.17
CA ILE A 21 -19.47 2.64 -14.39
C ILE A 21 -19.01 3.93 -15.07
N PHE A 22 -17.93 4.54 -14.60
CA PHE A 22 -17.36 5.74 -15.20
C PHE A 22 -16.94 5.49 -16.65
N GLU A 23 -16.33 4.33 -16.94
CA GLU A 23 -16.01 3.93 -18.31
C GLU A 23 -17.27 3.91 -19.18
N ARG A 24 -18.33 3.24 -18.70
CA ARG A 24 -19.58 3.06 -19.43
C ARG A 24 -20.26 4.37 -19.79
N LEU A 25 -20.28 5.32 -18.84
CA LEU A 25 -20.98 6.60 -18.98
C LEU A 25 -20.18 7.63 -19.78
N MET A 26 -18.85 7.72 -19.57
CA MET A 26 -18.05 8.85 -20.05
C MET A 26 -17.09 8.49 -21.18
N ILE A 27 -16.60 7.25 -21.22
CA ILE A 27 -15.43 6.85 -22.01
C ILE A 27 -15.72 5.79 -23.08
N HIS A 28 -16.78 4.97 -22.92
CA HIS A 28 -17.01 3.75 -23.70
C HIS A 28 -16.93 3.93 -25.22
N GLY A 29 -17.39 5.08 -25.72
CA GLY A 29 -17.39 5.42 -27.13
C GLY A 29 -16.19 6.22 -27.65
N ASN A 30 -15.19 6.52 -26.82
CA ASN A 30 -14.08 7.38 -27.23
C ASN A 30 -13.13 6.68 -28.21
N THR A 31 -12.74 7.38 -29.27
CA THR A 31 -11.78 6.88 -30.28
C THR A 31 -10.31 7.00 -29.87
N HIS A 32 -10.04 7.62 -28.71
CA HIS A 32 -8.71 7.72 -28.11
C HIS A 32 -8.27 6.40 -27.46
N CYS A 33 -8.04 5.36 -28.27
CA CYS A 33 -7.76 4.00 -27.81
C CYS A 33 -6.49 3.90 -26.92
N ARG A 34 -5.50 4.79 -27.13
CA ARG A 34 -4.30 4.86 -26.27
C ARG A 34 -4.62 5.36 -24.86
N LEU A 35 -5.49 6.37 -24.73
CA LEU A 35 -5.93 6.87 -23.42
C LEU A 35 -6.81 5.83 -22.71
N ARG A 36 -7.66 5.12 -23.45
CA ARG A 36 -8.43 3.98 -22.90
C ARG A 36 -7.53 2.87 -22.38
N ARG A 37 -6.46 2.52 -23.11
CA ARG A 37 -5.47 1.54 -22.63
C ARG A 37 -4.85 1.99 -21.31
N ALA A 38 -4.37 3.23 -21.24
CA ALA A 38 -3.80 3.80 -20.02
C ALA A 38 -4.80 3.81 -18.86
N TYR A 39 -6.08 4.10 -19.13
CA TYR A 39 -7.16 4.04 -18.17
C TYR A 39 -7.35 2.64 -17.58
N TYR A 40 -7.53 1.61 -18.42
CA TYR A 40 -7.71 0.23 -17.93
C TYR A 40 -6.49 -0.27 -17.16
N LEU A 41 -5.28 0.01 -17.69
CA LEU A 41 -4.04 -0.37 -17.04
C LEU A 41 -3.89 0.31 -15.67
N GLY A 42 -4.18 1.62 -15.61
CA GLY A 42 -4.20 2.38 -14.35
C GLY A 42 -5.21 1.80 -13.35
N GLY A 43 -6.40 1.41 -13.80
CA GLY A 43 -7.39 0.73 -12.98
C GLY A 43 -6.88 -0.58 -12.37
N PHE A 44 -6.35 -1.48 -13.20
CA PHE A 44 -5.82 -2.77 -12.71
C PHE A 44 -4.59 -2.62 -11.82
N VAL A 45 -3.64 -1.77 -12.22
CA VAL A 45 -2.43 -1.50 -11.42
C VAL A 45 -2.81 -0.86 -10.10
N SER A 46 -3.77 0.07 -10.09
CA SER A 46 -4.21 0.70 -8.83
C SER A 46 -4.69 -0.35 -7.83
N VAL A 47 -5.48 -1.32 -8.28
CA VAL A 47 -6.01 -2.37 -7.41
C VAL A 47 -4.93 -3.34 -6.93
N VAL A 48 -3.91 -3.62 -7.74
CA VAL A 48 -2.79 -4.48 -7.31
C VAL A 48 -1.85 -3.74 -6.33
N VAL A 49 -1.61 -2.44 -6.53
CA VAL A 49 -0.60 -1.65 -5.80
C VAL A 49 -1.16 -0.95 -4.56
N LEU A 50 -2.46 -0.62 -4.55
CA LEU A 50 -3.19 0.01 -3.44
C LEU A 50 -2.92 -0.61 -2.04
N PRO A 51 -2.92 -1.95 -1.86
CA PRO A 51 -2.70 -2.52 -0.54
C PRO A 51 -1.25 -2.34 -0.06
N PHE A 52 -0.29 -2.20 -0.97
CA PHE A 52 1.12 -1.99 -0.65
C PHE A 52 1.45 -0.51 -0.41
N LEU A 53 0.76 0.42 -1.08
CA LEU A 53 0.95 1.87 -0.92
C LEU A 53 0.71 2.35 0.53
N GLY A 54 -0.19 1.72 1.27
CA GLY A 54 -0.45 2.02 2.67
C GLY A 54 0.73 1.75 3.60
N TYR A 55 1.63 0.85 3.21
CA TYR A 55 2.86 0.54 3.97
C TYR A 55 3.96 1.59 3.76
N PHE A 56 4.05 2.16 2.55
CA PHE A 56 5.11 3.10 2.17
C PHE A 56 4.76 4.58 2.42
N LEU A 57 3.47 4.94 2.41
CA LEU A 57 3.06 6.33 2.61
C LEU A 57 2.97 6.67 4.10
N PRO A 58 3.65 7.73 4.58
CA PRO A 58 3.49 8.22 5.93
C PRO A 58 2.02 8.46 6.23
N SER A 59 1.60 8.06 7.44
CA SER A 59 0.25 8.32 7.92
C SER A 59 -0.04 9.83 7.81
N TRP A 60 -1.12 10.19 7.12
CA TRP A 60 -1.57 11.57 6.93
C TRP A 60 -1.92 12.40 8.20
N PRO A 61 -1.97 11.87 9.44
CA PRO A 61 -2.10 12.72 10.63
C PRO A 61 -1.04 13.80 10.80
N SER A 62 0.12 13.72 10.13
CA SER A 62 1.19 14.70 10.30
C SER A 62 1.01 16.02 9.52
N LEU A 63 0.16 16.07 8.50
CA LEU A 63 0.03 17.25 7.62
C LEU A 63 -1.21 18.12 7.87
N PHE A 64 -2.23 17.59 8.56
CA PHE A 64 -3.48 18.33 8.84
C PHE A 64 -3.88 18.34 10.32
N ILE A 65 -3.04 17.84 11.22
CA ILE A 65 -3.27 17.94 12.67
C ILE A 65 -2.26 18.93 13.26
N GLN A 66 -2.51 20.22 13.05
CA GLN A 66 -1.76 21.28 13.74
C GLN A 66 -2.14 21.40 15.23
N ASN A 67 -3.22 20.75 15.68
CA ASN A 67 -3.67 20.76 17.08
C ASN A 67 -3.70 19.36 17.69
N ARG A 68 -2.52 18.73 17.88
CA ARG A 68 -2.38 17.52 18.70
C ARG A 68 -1.52 17.72 19.96
N SER A 69 -1.45 18.94 20.51
CA SER A 69 -0.81 19.16 21.82
C SER A 69 -1.63 18.53 22.95
N VAL A 70 -2.96 18.67 22.94
CA VAL A 70 -3.78 18.27 24.10
C VAL A 70 -3.93 16.74 24.27
N GLY A 71 -4.08 15.98 23.18
CA GLY A 71 -4.30 14.53 23.27
C GLY A 71 -3.06 13.68 23.57
N MET A 72 -1.87 14.15 23.18
CA MET A 72 -0.59 13.46 23.45
C MET A 72 0.05 13.91 24.76
N GLU A 73 -0.27 15.10 25.28
CA GLU A 73 0.15 15.52 26.61
C GLU A 73 -0.63 14.79 27.70
N ILE A 74 -1.94 14.60 27.53
CA ILE A 74 -2.77 13.83 28.48
C ILE A 74 -2.34 12.36 28.55
N LEU A 75 -1.93 11.76 27.43
CA LEU A 75 -1.40 10.39 27.40
C LEU A 75 0.02 10.27 27.97
N ARG A 76 0.84 11.34 27.91
CA ARG A 76 2.16 11.37 28.58
C ARG A 76 2.05 11.57 30.09
N SER A 77 0.99 12.25 30.56
CA SER A 77 0.73 12.42 31.99
C SER A 77 0.07 11.20 32.65
N ILE A 78 -0.37 10.22 31.86
CA ILE A 78 -0.98 8.97 32.34
C ILE A 78 -0.09 7.80 31.88
N GLU A 79 1.17 7.77 32.30
CA GLU A 79 1.98 6.56 32.27
C GLU A 79 1.86 5.91 33.66
N ILE A 80 0.73 5.21 33.87
CA ILE A 80 0.48 4.44 35.10
C ILE A 80 1.56 3.36 35.17
N VAL A 81 2.33 3.39 36.26
CA VAL A 81 3.24 2.31 36.68
C VAL A 81 2.40 1.04 36.81
N LEU A 82 2.42 0.18 35.80
CA LEU A 82 1.81 -1.14 35.86
C LEU A 82 2.81 -2.08 36.55
N PRO A 83 2.44 -2.76 37.66
CA PRO A 83 3.31 -3.76 38.27
C PRO A 83 3.56 -4.90 37.29
N GLU A 84 4.82 -5.30 37.15
CA GLU A 84 5.28 -6.36 36.24
C GLU A 84 4.58 -7.72 36.48
N ALA A 85 3.95 -7.89 37.66
CA ALA A 85 3.14 -9.04 38.02
C ALA A 85 1.78 -9.11 37.28
N LEU A 86 1.20 -7.99 36.82
CA LEU A 86 -0.06 -7.98 36.07
C LEU A 86 0.14 -8.21 34.56
N VAL A 87 1.37 -8.08 34.07
CA VAL A 87 1.72 -8.32 32.66
C VAL A 87 1.78 -9.83 32.35
N ARG A 88 2.07 -10.68 33.35
CA ARG A 88 2.05 -12.14 33.15
C ARG A 88 0.65 -12.72 33.00
N THR A 89 -0.39 -12.09 33.55
CA THR A 89 -1.78 -12.54 33.38
C THR A 89 -2.45 -11.96 32.13
N ALA A 90 -1.93 -10.86 31.56
CA ALA A 90 -2.38 -10.33 30.27
C ALA A 90 -1.69 -10.98 29.05
N GLY A 91 -0.72 -11.88 29.27
CA GLY A 91 0.14 -12.44 28.23
C GLY A 91 -0.28 -13.80 27.67
N ALA A 92 -1.41 -14.39 28.10
CA ALA A 92 -1.78 -15.75 27.70
C ALA A 92 -3.08 -15.91 26.88
N ASP A 93 -4.00 -14.95 26.86
CA ASP A 93 -5.21 -14.98 26.04
C ASP A 93 -5.59 -13.52 25.71
N ALA A 94 -5.85 -13.04 24.50
CA ALA A 94 -6.17 -13.67 23.23
C ALA A 94 -5.67 -12.77 22.09
N ILE A 95 -5.00 -13.34 21.09
CA ILE A 95 -5.03 -12.76 19.74
C ILE A 95 -6.52 -12.56 19.43
N PRO A 96 -7.01 -11.36 19.07
CA PRO A 96 -8.43 -11.14 18.85
C PRO A 96 -8.91 -12.24 17.92
N ALA A 97 -9.78 -13.12 18.45
CA ALA A 97 -10.14 -14.35 17.77
C ALA A 97 -10.86 -13.93 16.49
N VAL A 98 -10.12 -13.92 15.38
CA VAL A 98 -10.67 -13.57 14.08
C VAL A 98 -11.90 -14.43 13.90
N SER A 99 -13.06 -13.80 13.70
CA SER A 99 -14.33 -14.51 13.68
C SER A 99 -14.22 -15.71 12.72
N PRO A 100 -14.74 -16.89 13.09
CA PRO A 100 -14.65 -18.08 12.23
C PRO A 100 -15.11 -17.80 10.80
N LEU A 101 -16.12 -16.94 10.65
CA LEU A 101 -16.60 -16.43 9.36
C LEU A 101 -15.50 -15.73 8.56
N LEU A 102 -14.77 -14.80 9.16
CA LEU A 102 -13.76 -14.03 8.44
C LEU A 102 -12.54 -14.89 8.06
N ARG A 103 -12.17 -15.85 8.91
CA ARG A 103 -11.17 -16.88 8.56
C ARG A 103 -11.65 -17.72 7.38
N GLY A 104 -12.91 -18.16 7.40
CA GLY A 104 -13.54 -18.89 6.30
C GLY A 104 -13.53 -18.12 4.99
N LEU A 105 -13.91 -16.83 5.02
CA LEU A 105 -13.88 -15.96 3.83
C LEU A 105 -12.47 -15.80 3.26
N PHE A 106 -11.46 -15.63 4.12
CA PHE A 106 -10.07 -15.54 3.70
C PHE A 106 -9.57 -16.84 3.05
N LEU A 107 -9.89 -18.00 3.64
CA LEU A 107 -9.54 -19.30 3.08
C LEU A 107 -10.27 -19.56 1.76
N ALA A 108 -11.55 -19.22 1.65
CA ALA A 108 -12.31 -19.32 0.41
C ALA A 108 -11.73 -18.41 -0.69
N TRP A 109 -11.27 -17.21 -0.33
CA TRP A 109 -10.59 -16.31 -1.25
C TRP A 109 -9.28 -16.92 -1.77
N LEU A 110 -8.42 -17.46 -0.89
CA LEU A 110 -7.19 -18.15 -1.27
C LEU A 110 -7.46 -19.37 -2.15
N LEU A 111 -8.49 -20.16 -1.83
CA LEU A 111 -8.91 -21.31 -2.62
C LEU A 111 -9.30 -20.89 -4.05
N GLY A 112 -10.09 -19.82 -4.19
CA GLY A 112 -10.48 -19.28 -5.49
C GLY A 112 -9.28 -18.85 -6.33
N ILE A 113 -8.29 -18.18 -5.72
CA ILE A 113 -7.02 -17.84 -6.39
C ILE A 113 -6.30 -19.12 -6.83
N GLY A 114 -6.17 -20.12 -5.96
CA GLY A 114 -5.51 -21.38 -6.27
C GLY A 114 -6.14 -22.09 -7.47
N VAL A 115 -7.46 -22.19 -7.51
CA VAL A 115 -8.21 -22.80 -8.64
C VAL A 115 -7.96 -22.03 -9.94
N LEU A 116 -7.97 -20.70 -9.91
CA LEU A 116 -7.72 -19.90 -11.10
C LEU A 116 -6.27 -19.93 -11.57
N LEU A 117 -5.31 -20.04 -10.65
CA LEU A 117 -3.90 -20.26 -10.98
C LEU A 117 -3.69 -21.60 -11.67
N ILE A 118 -4.33 -22.67 -11.19
CA ILE A 118 -4.30 -23.98 -11.85
C ILE A 118 -4.91 -23.88 -13.26
N ARG A 119 -6.08 -23.25 -13.39
CA ARG A 119 -6.73 -23.01 -14.69
C ARG A 119 -5.83 -22.22 -15.65
N PHE A 120 -5.14 -21.20 -15.14
CA PHE A 120 -4.17 -20.42 -15.92
C PHE A 120 -2.98 -21.27 -16.35
N GLY A 121 -2.42 -22.09 -15.45
CA GLY A 121 -1.34 -23.01 -15.76
C GLY A 121 -1.72 -24.02 -16.86
N ILE A 122 -2.93 -24.56 -16.82
CA ILE A 122 -3.46 -25.46 -17.88
C ILE A 122 -3.56 -24.72 -19.22
N ARG A 123 -4.06 -23.49 -19.23
CA ARG A 123 -4.16 -22.66 -20.45
C ARG A 123 -2.80 -22.31 -21.02
N LEU A 124 -1.85 -21.93 -20.16
CA LEU A 124 -0.49 -21.63 -20.55
C LEU A 124 0.20 -22.87 -21.12
N ARG A 125 0.05 -24.03 -20.47
CA ARG A 125 0.54 -25.31 -21.00
C ARG A 125 -0.07 -25.62 -22.36
N SER A 126 -1.39 -25.45 -22.53
CA SER A 126 -2.07 -25.67 -23.81
C SER A 126 -1.50 -24.77 -24.91
N LEU A 127 -1.28 -23.49 -24.62
CA LEU A 127 -0.63 -22.54 -25.53
C LEU A 127 0.79 -22.97 -25.88
N LEU A 128 1.60 -23.37 -24.89
CA LEU A 128 2.97 -23.86 -25.09
C LEU A 128 2.99 -25.14 -25.95
N CYS A 129 2.02 -26.04 -25.77
CA CYS A 129 1.87 -27.24 -26.60
C CYS A 129 1.42 -26.93 -28.03
N LEU A 130 0.67 -25.84 -28.23
CA LEU A 130 0.18 -25.38 -29.54
C LEU A 130 1.29 -24.74 -30.37
N ILE A 131 2.22 -24.03 -29.73
CA ILE A 131 3.42 -23.45 -30.38
C ILE A 131 4.59 -24.42 -30.46
N CYS A 132 4.50 -25.58 -29.83
CA CYS A 132 5.52 -26.62 -29.91
C CYS A 132 5.60 -27.16 -31.34
N GLY A 133 6.80 -27.15 -31.92
CA GLY A 133 7.02 -27.53 -33.32
C GLY A 133 6.71 -26.43 -34.34
N ALA A 134 6.64 -25.16 -33.91
CA ALA A 134 6.51 -24.05 -34.84
C ALA A 134 7.80 -23.84 -35.67
N GLU A 135 7.64 -23.72 -36.98
CA GLU A 135 8.72 -23.47 -37.93
C GLU A 135 8.91 -21.96 -38.10
N ARG A 136 10.15 -21.48 -37.97
CA ARG A 136 10.48 -20.06 -38.17
C ARG A 136 10.56 -19.75 -39.66
N ALA A 137 9.89 -18.68 -40.08
CA ALA A 137 9.99 -18.10 -41.41
C ALA A 137 10.09 -16.58 -41.31
N GLU A 138 10.26 -15.93 -42.47
CA GLU A 138 10.36 -14.48 -42.57
C GLU A 138 9.47 -13.99 -43.72
N ILE A 139 8.62 -13.02 -43.43
CA ILE A 139 7.72 -12.38 -44.42
C ILE A 139 7.98 -10.89 -44.36
N GLU A 140 8.36 -10.27 -45.48
CA GLU A 140 8.62 -8.83 -45.57
C GLU A 140 9.59 -8.29 -44.49
N GLY A 141 10.61 -9.07 -44.12
CA GLY A 141 11.58 -8.68 -43.08
C GLY A 141 11.11 -8.88 -41.64
N VAL A 142 9.92 -9.46 -41.44
CA VAL A 142 9.34 -9.72 -40.12
C VAL A 142 9.46 -11.22 -39.78
N PRO A 143 10.06 -11.59 -38.64
CA PRO A 143 10.13 -12.99 -38.21
C PRO A 143 8.75 -13.50 -37.78
N VAL A 144 8.30 -14.58 -38.42
CA VAL A 144 7.00 -15.24 -38.15
C VAL A 144 7.21 -16.72 -37.85
N TYR A 145 6.27 -17.33 -37.13
CA TYR A 145 6.32 -18.73 -36.73
C TYR A 145 5.09 -19.47 -37.24
N PHE A 146 5.27 -20.40 -38.16
CA PHE A 146 4.18 -21.23 -38.68
C PHE A 146 3.98 -22.45 -37.80
N ALA A 147 2.77 -22.63 -37.29
CA ALA A 147 2.45 -23.72 -36.38
C ALA A 147 1.23 -24.51 -36.91
N PRO A 148 1.37 -25.82 -37.22
CA PRO A 148 0.30 -26.61 -37.85
C PRO A 148 -0.98 -26.73 -37.01
N ARG A 149 -0.88 -26.58 -35.68
CA ARG A 149 -2.00 -26.71 -34.75
C ARG A 149 -2.76 -25.40 -34.53
N VAL A 150 -2.27 -24.29 -35.10
CA VAL A 150 -2.85 -22.95 -34.94
C VAL A 150 -3.91 -22.72 -36.01
N ARG A 151 -5.11 -22.33 -35.59
CA ARG A 151 -6.22 -22.01 -36.51
C ARG A 151 -6.39 -20.53 -36.79
N MET A 152 -5.94 -19.65 -35.89
CA MET A 152 -6.01 -18.20 -36.06
C MET A 152 -4.65 -17.56 -35.77
N PRO A 153 -4.27 -16.49 -36.50
CA PRO A 153 -3.13 -15.65 -36.15
C PRO A 153 -3.19 -15.20 -34.69
N PHE A 154 -2.06 -15.21 -34.01
CA PHE A 154 -1.93 -14.56 -32.71
C PHE A 154 -0.47 -14.19 -32.41
N SER A 155 -0.31 -13.21 -31.53
CA SER A 155 0.99 -12.78 -31.04
C SER A 155 1.19 -13.15 -29.58
N PHE A 156 2.34 -13.74 -29.25
CA PHE A 156 2.67 -14.13 -27.88
C PHE A 156 4.16 -13.91 -27.60
N CYS A 157 4.47 -13.29 -26.45
CA CYS A 157 5.84 -13.05 -25.96
C CYS A 157 6.78 -12.44 -27.03
N GLY A 158 6.26 -11.45 -27.78
CA GLY A 158 7.01 -10.76 -28.81
C GLY A 158 7.21 -11.53 -30.12
N ARG A 159 6.50 -12.64 -30.31
CA ARG A 159 6.55 -13.49 -31.52
C ARG A 159 5.17 -13.59 -32.16
N ILE A 160 5.14 -13.66 -33.48
CA ILE A 160 3.91 -13.78 -34.28
C ILE A 160 3.76 -15.23 -34.73
N TYR A 161 2.63 -15.85 -34.42
CA TYR A 161 2.29 -17.22 -34.79
C TYR A 161 1.18 -17.22 -35.83
N LEU A 162 1.39 -17.94 -36.93
CA LEU A 162 0.46 -18.01 -38.07
C LEU A 162 0.10 -19.48 -38.37
N PRO A 163 -1.16 -19.74 -38.78
CA PRO A 163 -1.54 -20.99 -39.44
C PRO A 163 -0.73 -21.23 -40.71
N THR A 164 -0.42 -22.49 -41.01
CA THR A 164 0.32 -22.88 -42.22
C THR A 164 -0.43 -22.49 -43.50
N ASP A 165 -1.77 -22.48 -43.46
CA ASP A 165 -2.65 -22.13 -44.58
C ASP A 165 -2.48 -20.67 -45.03
N LEU A 166 -1.99 -19.80 -44.14
CA LEU A 166 -1.72 -18.41 -44.46
C LEU A 166 -0.43 -18.19 -45.24
N ARG A 167 0.39 -19.20 -45.54
CA ARG A 167 1.62 -18.99 -46.34
C ARG A 167 1.35 -18.38 -47.71
N SER A 168 0.23 -18.74 -48.33
CA SER A 168 -0.12 -18.33 -49.70
C SER A 168 -1.27 -17.33 -49.76
N TYR A 169 -1.71 -16.80 -48.61
CA TYR A 169 -2.91 -15.96 -48.57
C TYR A 169 -2.59 -14.53 -49.07
N PRO A 170 -3.34 -13.97 -50.05
CA PRO A 170 -2.96 -12.71 -50.72
C PRO A 170 -2.87 -11.49 -49.78
N SER A 171 -3.63 -11.47 -48.69
CA SER A 171 -3.68 -10.36 -47.73
C SER A 171 -3.06 -10.66 -46.36
N VAL A 172 -2.08 -11.57 -46.32
CA VAL A 172 -1.27 -11.85 -45.12
C VAL A 172 -0.63 -10.59 -44.56
N ARG A 173 -0.30 -9.63 -45.43
CA ARG A 173 0.27 -8.35 -45.03
C ARG A 173 -0.62 -7.58 -44.05
N ASN A 174 -1.94 -7.58 -44.23
CA ASN A 174 -2.88 -6.88 -43.35
C ASN A 174 -2.92 -7.53 -41.96
N ILE A 175 -2.90 -8.86 -41.93
CA ILE A 175 -2.81 -9.67 -40.70
C ILE A 175 -1.48 -9.43 -40.00
N LEU A 176 -0.37 -9.40 -40.76
CA LEU A 176 0.96 -9.19 -40.22
C LEU A 176 1.09 -7.83 -39.54
N ILE A 177 0.57 -6.75 -40.17
CA ILE A 177 0.54 -5.42 -39.58
C ILE A 177 -0.27 -5.41 -38.27
N HIS A 178 -1.41 -6.12 -38.24
CA HIS A 178 -2.24 -6.25 -37.05
C HIS A 178 -1.48 -6.94 -35.91
N GLU A 179 -0.95 -8.14 -36.16
CA GLU A 179 -0.18 -8.93 -35.18
C GLU A 179 1.10 -8.23 -34.73
N GLN A 180 1.76 -7.52 -35.64
CA GLN A 180 2.97 -6.76 -35.32
C GLN A 180 2.70 -5.66 -34.27
N GLU A 181 1.52 -5.05 -34.26
CA GLU A 181 1.18 -4.08 -33.22
C GLU A 181 0.99 -4.71 -31.84
N HIS A 182 0.43 -5.93 -31.75
CA HIS A 182 0.36 -6.65 -30.48
C HIS A 182 1.74 -6.92 -29.89
N THR A 183 2.69 -7.27 -30.77
CA THR A 183 4.10 -7.46 -30.44
C THR A 183 4.78 -6.16 -30.03
N ARG A 184 4.68 -5.13 -30.88
CA ARG A 184 5.33 -3.82 -30.69
C ARG A 184 4.85 -3.11 -29.43
N ALA A 185 3.54 -3.12 -29.18
CA ALA A 185 2.92 -2.44 -28.05
C ALA A 185 2.82 -3.35 -26.81
N THR A 186 3.39 -4.56 -26.88
CA THR A 186 3.48 -5.56 -25.82
C THR A 186 2.14 -5.85 -25.13
N HIS A 187 1.10 -6.07 -25.94
CA HIS A 187 -0.27 -6.27 -25.47
C HIS A 187 -0.42 -7.48 -24.52
N PHE A 188 0.47 -8.47 -24.62
CA PHE A 188 0.49 -9.63 -23.72
C PHE A 188 0.69 -9.24 -22.24
N VAL A 189 1.46 -8.17 -21.96
CA VAL A 189 1.70 -7.69 -20.58
C VAL A 189 0.42 -7.09 -20.01
N ASP A 190 -0.32 -6.32 -20.82
CA ASP A 190 -1.61 -5.76 -20.40
C ASP A 190 -2.56 -6.89 -20.00
N LEU A 191 -2.69 -7.90 -20.87
CA LEU A 191 -3.51 -9.10 -20.65
C LEU A 191 -3.10 -9.85 -19.37
N LEU A 192 -1.80 -9.99 -19.09
CA LEU A 192 -1.31 -10.64 -17.88
C LEU A 192 -1.67 -9.86 -16.61
N ILE A 193 -1.50 -8.53 -16.62
CA ILE A 193 -1.88 -7.66 -15.50
C ILE A 193 -3.37 -7.77 -15.22
N ALA A 194 -4.21 -7.74 -16.26
CA ALA A 194 -5.66 -7.90 -16.10
C ALA A 194 -6.05 -9.31 -15.63
N GLU A 195 -5.34 -10.36 -16.07
CA GLU A 195 -5.56 -11.73 -15.57
C GLU A 195 -5.25 -11.83 -14.08
N VAL A 196 -4.10 -11.32 -13.63
CA VAL A 196 -3.72 -11.30 -12.21
C VAL A 196 -4.75 -10.52 -11.38
N ALA A 197 -5.17 -9.34 -11.85
CA ALA A 197 -6.19 -8.55 -11.16
C ALA A 197 -7.53 -9.29 -11.08
N CYS A 198 -7.97 -9.95 -12.17
CA CYS A 198 -9.16 -10.80 -12.16
C CYS A 198 -9.02 -12.01 -11.23
N MET A 199 -7.84 -12.61 -11.08
CA MET A 199 -7.62 -13.70 -10.12
C MET A 199 -7.78 -13.21 -8.68
N LEU A 200 -7.18 -12.06 -8.35
CA LEU A 200 -7.30 -11.46 -7.01
C LEU A 200 -8.75 -11.08 -6.69
N PHE A 201 -9.50 -10.62 -7.69
CA PHE A 201 -10.89 -10.17 -7.57
C PHE A 201 -11.85 -11.10 -8.32
N TRP A 202 -11.64 -12.42 -8.21
CA TRP A 202 -12.36 -13.40 -9.03
C TRP A 202 -13.87 -13.38 -8.85
N PHE A 203 -14.32 -13.04 -7.65
CA PHE A 203 -15.74 -12.89 -7.30
C PHE A 203 -16.34 -11.60 -7.85
N ASN A 204 -15.53 -10.65 -8.30
CA ASN A 204 -15.98 -9.33 -8.73
C ASN A 204 -16.25 -9.31 -10.25
N PRO A 205 -17.52 -9.19 -10.70
CA PRO A 205 -17.86 -9.20 -12.12
C PRO A 205 -17.29 -7.99 -12.89
N PHE A 206 -17.06 -6.86 -12.21
CA PHE A 206 -16.53 -5.64 -12.85
C PHE A 206 -15.05 -5.77 -13.22
N ALA A 207 -14.27 -6.58 -12.48
CA ALA A 207 -12.90 -6.92 -12.88
C ALA A 207 -12.90 -7.63 -14.24
N TRP A 208 -13.78 -8.63 -14.40
CA TRP A 208 -13.93 -9.38 -15.65
C TRP A 208 -14.47 -8.52 -16.79
N ALA A 209 -15.41 -7.62 -16.51
CA ALA A 209 -15.95 -6.68 -17.49
C ALA A 209 -14.87 -5.71 -18.00
N LEU A 210 -14.09 -5.12 -17.09
CA LEU A 210 -12.96 -4.26 -17.43
C LEU A 210 -11.91 -5.01 -18.27
N LYS A 211 -11.64 -6.28 -17.96
CA LYS A 211 -10.70 -7.10 -18.73
C LYS A 211 -11.19 -7.30 -20.16
N ARG A 212 -12.48 -7.62 -20.33
CA ARG A 212 -13.11 -7.77 -21.65
C ARG A 212 -13.04 -6.46 -22.45
N ASP A 213 -13.35 -5.33 -21.81
CA ASP A 213 -13.31 -4.03 -22.47
C ASP A 213 -11.88 -3.59 -22.82
N MET A 214 -10.89 -3.94 -21.99
CA MET A 214 -9.48 -3.74 -22.31
C MET A 214 -9.06 -4.58 -23.53
N GLN A 215 -9.41 -5.87 -23.56
CA GLN A 215 -9.14 -6.75 -24.71
C GLN A 215 -9.64 -6.15 -26.02
N ARG A 216 -10.91 -5.71 -26.05
CA ARG A 216 -11.49 -5.02 -27.21
C ARG A 216 -10.73 -3.75 -27.60
N ASN A 217 -10.29 -2.97 -26.61
CA ASN A 217 -9.51 -1.76 -26.88
C ASN A 217 -8.12 -2.06 -27.48
N LEU A 218 -7.51 -3.20 -27.13
CA LEU A 218 -6.27 -3.66 -27.74
C LEU A 218 -6.49 -4.06 -29.21
N GLU A 219 -7.60 -4.73 -29.53
CA GLU A 219 -8.02 -5.01 -30.91
C GLU A 219 -8.22 -3.71 -31.71
N PHE A 220 -8.88 -2.69 -31.12
CA PHE A 220 -9.06 -1.40 -31.78
C PHE A 220 -7.73 -0.68 -32.07
N LEU A 221 -6.72 -0.86 -31.23
CA LEU A 221 -5.38 -0.31 -31.46
C LEU A 221 -4.71 -1.00 -32.65
N ALA A 222 -4.79 -2.32 -32.72
CA ALA A 222 -4.25 -3.10 -33.83
C ALA A 222 -4.98 -2.80 -35.16
N ASP A 223 -6.31 -2.80 -35.16
CA ASP A 223 -7.14 -2.42 -36.32
C ASP A 223 -6.79 -1.02 -36.84
N ARG A 224 -6.60 -0.06 -35.92
CA ARG A 224 -6.25 1.32 -36.29
C ARG A 224 -4.88 1.41 -36.93
N ALA A 225 -3.91 0.59 -36.53
CA ALA A 225 -2.59 0.61 -37.13
C ALA A 225 -2.60 0.09 -38.58
N VAL A 226 -3.41 -0.93 -38.87
CA VAL A 226 -3.64 -1.40 -40.24
C VAL A 226 -4.20 -0.26 -41.11
N LEU A 227 -5.23 0.44 -40.62
CA LEU A 227 -5.81 1.58 -41.32
C LEU A 227 -4.83 2.74 -41.50
N LEU A 228 -3.90 2.95 -40.55
CA LEU A 228 -2.86 3.98 -40.66
C LEU A 228 -1.76 3.65 -41.68
N ARG A 229 -1.61 2.36 -42.06
CA ARG A 229 -0.69 1.92 -43.11
C ARG A 229 -1.26 2.07 -44.53
N GLY A 230 -2.47 2.62 -44.67
CA GLY A 230 -3.09 2.94 -45.96
C GLY A 230 -4.03 1.87 -46.51
N VAL A 231 -4.31 0.80 -45.75
CA VAL A 231 -5.25 -0.25 -46.15
C VAL A 231 -6.67 0.32 -46.21
N SER A 232 -7.42 -0.04 -47.27
CA SER A 232 -8.78 0.44 -47.45
C SER A 232 -9.68 -0.14 -46.36
N ARG A 233 -10.51 0.73 -45.74
CA ARG A 233 -11.34 0.31 -44.58
C ARG A 233 -12.32 -0.81 -44.94
N ARG A 234 -12.88 -0.78 -46.15
CA ARG A 234 -13.87 -1.77 -46.61
C ARG A 234 -13.24 -3.13 -46.83
N GLU A 235 -12.13 -3.18 -47.56
CA GLU A 235 -11.37 -4.42 -47.81
C GLU A 235 -10.97 -5.09 -46.51
N TYR A 236 -10.41 -4.34 -45.57
CA TYR A 236 -10.02 -4.88 -44.26
C TYR A 236 -11.23 -5.41 -43.46
N GLN A 237 -12.39 -4.75 -43.54
CA GLN A 237 -13.61 -5.23 -42.90
C GLN A 237 -14.11 -6.57 -43.48
N TYR A 238 -14.01 -6.74 -44.81
CA TYR A 238 -14.39 -7.99 -45.48
C TYR A 238 -13.43 -9.12 -45.17
N GLU A 239 -12.13 -8.86 -45.13
CA GLU A 239 -11.12 -9.84 -44.71
C GLU A 239 -11.41 -10.32 -43.29
N LEU A 240 -11.63 -9.39 -42.36
CA LEU A 240 -11.92 -9.72 -40.97
C LEU A 240 -13.22 -10.54 -40.85
N LEU A 241 -14.26 -10.18 -41.62
CA LEU A 241 -15.51 -10.92 -41.66
C LEU A 241 -15.29 -12.35 -42.21
N GLY A 242 -14.54 -12.49 -43.30
CA GLY A 242 -14.20 -13.80 -43.89
C GLY A 242 -13.53 -14.73 -42.88
N PHE A 243 -12.48 -14.26 -42.20
CA PHE A 243 -11.78 -15.03 -41.17
C PHE A 243 -12.69 -15.46 -40.01
N THR A 244 -13.57 -14.56 -39.54
CA THR A 244 -14.46 -14.89 -38.42
C THR A 244 -15.57 -15.87 -38.79
N LEU A 245 -16.07 -15.84 -40.03
CA LEU A 245 -17.14 -16.71 -40.51
C LEU A 245 -16.66 -18.13 -40.82
N GLU A 246 -15.46 -18.28 -41.38
CA GLU A 246 -14.84 -19.60 -41.63
C GLU A 246 -14.66 -20.39 -40.32
N VAL A 247 -14.39 -19.70 -39.21
CA VAL A 247 -14.21 -20.32 -37.88
C VAL A 247 -15.55 -20.58 -37.17
N ALA A 248 -16.62 -19.88 -37.52
CA ALA A 248 -17.94 -20.00 -36.88
C ALA A 248 -18.76 -21.22 -37.34
N ALA A 249 -18.34 -21.92 -38.40
CA ALA A 249 -19.06 -23.06 -39.00
C ALA A 249 -18.94 -24.39 -38.23
N GLY A 250 -18.85 -24.36 -36.90
CA GLY A 250 -18.85 -25.55 -36.02
C GLY A 250 -20.25 -25.83 -35.43
N PRO A 251 -20.69 -27.10 -35.23
CA PRO A 251 -22.11 -27.43 -35.00
C PRO A 251 -22.69 -27.00 -33.64
N LEU A 252 -21.91 -26.40 -32.74
CA LEU A 252 -22.31 -26.07 -31.36
C LEU A 252 -21.67 -24.75 -30.86
N CYS A 253 -21.42 -23.78 -31.75
CA CYS A 253 -20.69 -22.56 -31.40
C CYS A 253 -21.63 -21.37 -31.17
N SER A 254 -21.59 -20.77 -29.97
CA SER A 254 -22.36 -19.58 -29.62
C SER A 254 -21.83 -18.33 -30.35
N SER A 255 -22.75 -17.43 -30.70
CA SER A 255 -22.60 -16.14 -31.43
C SER A 255 -21.66 -15.10 -30.77
N TYR A 256 -20.76 -15.51 -29.87
CA TYR A 256 -19.93 -14.61 -29.06
C TYR A 256 -18.92 -13.80 -29.89
N ASN A 257 -18.31 -14.40 -30.92
CA ASN A 257 -17.34 -13.71 -31.80
C ASN A 257 -17.96 -12.59 -32.64
N ILE A 258 -19.25 -12.71 -33.01
CA ILE A 258 -19.91 -11.74 -33.89
C ILE A 258 -20.09 -10.39 -33.19
N ASN A 259 -20.35 -10.39 -31.88
CA ASN A 259 -20.51 -9.16 -31.12
C ASN A 259 -19.20 -8.37 -31.01
N ASP A 260 -18.06 -9.05 -30.83
CA ASP A 260 -16.77 -8.37 -30.76
C ASP A 260 -16.31 -7.87 -32.14
N LEU A 261 -16.59 -8.63 -33.22
CA LEU A 261 -16.40 -8.16 -34.59
C LEU A 261 -17.23 -6.91 -34.89
N LYS A 262 -18.51 -6.90 -34.49
CA LYS A 262 -19.40 -5.76 -34.66
C LYS A 262 -18.84 -4.49 -34.00
N GLU A 263 -18.26 -4.61 -32.80
CA GLU A 263 -17.63 -3.48 -32.13
C GLU A 263 -16.38 -2.99 -32.86
N ARG A 264 -15.55 -3.89 -33.39
CA ARG A 264 -14.38 -3.54 -34.21
C ARG A 264 -14.78 -2.78 -35.46
N ILE A 265 -15.77 -3.27 -36.21
CA ILE A 265 -16.32 -2.59 -37.39
C ILE A 265 -16.93 -1.24 -37.03
N ARG A 266 -17.70 -1.17 -35.94
CA ARG A 266 -18.29 0.09 -35.46
C ARG A 266 -17.20 1.11 -35.12
N MET A 267 -16.15 0.72 -34.41
CA MET A 267 -15.06 1.62 -34.03
C MET A 267 -14.22 2.07 -35.23
N MET A 268 -14.01 1.20 -36.22
CA MET A 268 -13.36 1.56 -37.48
C MET A 268 -14.15 2.63 -38.24
N ASN A 269 -15.48 2.55 -38.23
CA ASN A 269 -16.37 3.49 -38.92
C ASN A 269 -16.69 4.77 -38.13
N LYS A 270 -16.25 4.86 -36.87
CA LYS A 270 -16.57 5.99 -35.99
C LYS A 270 -15.76 7.24 -36.34
N THR A 271 -16.39 8.41 -36.22
CA THR A 271 -15.70 9.69 -36.35
C THR A 271 -14.74 9.93 -35.20
N LYS A 272 -13.61 10.60 -35.48
CA LYS A 272 -12.60 10.90 -34.45
C LYS A 272 -13.21 11.80 -33.38
N SER A 273 -12.98 11.44 -32.12
CA SER A 273 -13.44 12.18 -30.96
C SER A 273 -12.60 13.45 -30.81
N ASN A 274 -13.23 14.55 -30.37
CA ASN A 274 -12.53 15.81 -30.14
C ASN A 274 -11.57 15.75 -28.93
N ARG A 275 -10.72 16.77 -28.78
CA ARG A 275 -9.77 16.87 -27.66
C ARG A 275 -10.46 16.93 -26.29
N ALA A 276 -11.65 17.54 -26.21
CA ALA A 276 -12.44 17.58 -24.97
C ALA A 276 -12.86 16.18 -24.48
N ALA A 277 -13.11 15.23 -25.39
CA ALA A 277 -13.35 13.84 -25.03
C ALA A 277 -12.11 13.18 -24.39
N GLY A 278 -10.90 13.63 -24.74
CA GLY A 278 -9.65 13.23 -24.08
C GLY A 278 -9.47 13.85 -22.68
N ALA A 279 -9.99 15.05 -22.44
CA ALA A 279 -9.93 15.68 -21.12
C ALA A 279 -10.80 14.93 -20.08
N LYS A 280 -11.85 14.22 -20.50
CA LYS A 280 -12.70 13.40 -19.61
C LYS A 280 -11.91 12.38 -18.78
N TYR A 281 -10.78 11.89 -19.28
CA TYR A 281 -9.94 10.94 -18.55
C TYR A 281 -9.28 11.56 -17.32
N LEU A 282 -9.12 12.89 -17.26
CA LEU A 282 -8.63 13.58 -16.07
C LEU A 282 -9.59 13.43 -14.89
N VAL A 283 -10.88 13.19 -15.13
CA VAL A 283 -11.89 12.94 -14.07
C VAL A 283 -11.67 11.57 -13.40
N ALA A 284 -10.98 10.64 -14.07
CA ALA A 284 -10.59 9.38 -13.44
C ALA A 284 -9.53 9.57 -12.35
N LEU A 285 -8.71 10.63 -12.43
CA LEU A 285 -7.66 10.92 -11.44
C LEU A 285 -8.20 11.27 -10.05
N PRO A 286 -9.14 12.21 -9.87
CA PRO A 286 -9.73 12.49 -8.56
C PRO A 286 -10.54 11.31 -8.04
N LEU A 287 -11.18 10.53 -8.91
CA LEU A 287 -11.86 9.29 -8.50
C LEU A 287 -10.86 8.28 -7.93
N ALA A 288 -9.72 8.07 -8.61
CA ALA A 288 -8.64 7.22 -8.11
C ALA A 288 -8.02 7.77 -6.81
N ALA A 289 -7.85 9.09 -6.70
CA ALA A 289 -7.36 9.74 -5.48
C ALA A 289 -8.33 9.56 -4.30
N LEU A 290 -9.63 9.70 -4.52
CA LEU A 290 -10.67 9.45 -3.50
C LEU A 290 -10.60 8.00 -3.00
N MET A 291 -10.39 7.04 -3.91
CA MET A 291 -10.23 5.63 -3.56
C MET A 291 -8.96 5.34 -2.76
N LEU A 292 -7.86 6.00 -3.11
CA LEU A 292 -6.61 5.95 -2.36
C LEU A 292 -6.78 6.52 -0.94
N LEU A 293 -7.52 7.62 -0.80
CA LEU A 293 -7.78 8.29 0.47
C LEU A 293 -8.73 7.49 1.37
N SER A 294 -9.78 6.88 0.82
CA SER A 294 -10.69 6.02 1.59
C SER A 294 -9.97 4.78 2.14
N GLY A 295 -9.06 4.20 1.34
CA GLY A 295 -8.16 3.14 1.79
C GLY A 295 -7.35 3.57 3.00
N LYS A 296 -6.81 4.80 3.05
CA LYS A 296 -6.02 5.29 4.19
C LYS A 296 -6.82 5.54 5.48
N TRP A 297 -8.07 5.99 5.38
CA TRP A 297 -8.94 6.17 6.55
C TRP A 297 -9.13 4.86 7.31
N LEU A 298 -9.19 3.75 6.55
CA LEU A 298 -9.27 2.39 7.07
C LEU A 298 -8.10 1.99 7.97
N TRP A 299 -6.88 2.34 7.56
CA TRP A 299 -5.67 1.98 8.28
C TRP A 299 -5.41 2.91 9.47
N ALA A 300 -5.77 4.20 9.34
CA ALA A 300 -5.64 5.17 10.43
C ALA A 300 -6.67 4.94 11.56
N GLY A 301 -7.90 4.53 11.23
CA GLY A 301 -8.96 4.29 12.22
C GLY A 301 -8.65 3.15 13.19
N ASN A 302 -8.09 2.04 12.69
CA ASN A 302 -7.77 0.87 13.51
C ASN A 302 -6.68 1.16 14.56
N ALA A 303 -5.69 2.00 14.23
CA ALA A 303 -4.65 2.38 15.19
C ALA A 303 -5.18 3.27 16.32
N VAL A 304 -6.22 4.07 16.05
CA VAL A 304 -6.82 4.99 17.05
C VAL A 304 -7.81 4.24 17.95
N SER A 305 -8.55 3.25 17.43
CA SER A 305 -9.47 2.44 18.23
C SER A 305 -8.74 1.55 19.23
N GLU A 306 -7.60 0.97 18.85
CA GLU A 306 -6.79 0.09 19.71
C GLU A 306 -6.22 0.86 20.92
N VAL A 307 -5.77 2.10 20.71
CA VAL A 307 -5.33 2.99 21.80
C VAL A 307 -6.51 3.41 22.69
N ARG A 308 -7.68 3.70 22.12
CA ARG A 308 -8.87 4.10 22.88
C ARG A 308 -9.38 2.97 23.79
N GLU A 309 -9.31 1.73 23.31
CA GLU A 309 -9.76 0.55 24.05
C GLU A 309 -8.82 0.24 25.22
N VAL A 310 -7.49 0.37 25.02
CA VAL A 310 -6.51 0.28 26.10
C VAL A 310 -6.71 1.37 27.15
N VAL A 311 -6.94 2.62 26.73
CA VAL A 311 -7.22 3.73 27.65
C VAL A 311 -8.53 3.50 28.43
N ALA A 312 -9.57 2.96 27.77
CA ALA A 312 -10.84 2.66 28.42
C ALA A 312 -10.73 1.48 29.42
N ALA A 313 -9.95 0.44 29.08
CA ALA A 313 -9.70 -0.70 29.96
C ALA A 313 -8.88 -0.32 31.21
N VAL A 314 -7.95 0.63 31.05
CA VAL A 314 -7.18 1.22 32.16
C VAL A 314 -8.10 2.09 33.05
N ALA A 315 -9.07 2.79 32.46
CA ALA A 315 -10.03 3.59 33.22
C ALA A 315 -11.07 2.76 33.99
N SER A 316 -11.36 1.52 33.56
CA SER A 316 -12.36 0.65 34.19
C SER A 316 -11.84 -0.19 35.37
N ASN A 317 -10.53 -0.33 35.54
CA ASN A 317 -9.91 -1.03 36.66
C ASN A 317 -9.06 -0.05 37.51
N PRO A 318 -9.68 0.78 38.37
CA PRO A 318 -8.92 1.59 39.30
C PRO A 318 -8.17 0.66 40.28
N ILE A 319 -6.86 0.84 40.37
CA ILE A 319 -6.01 0.17 41.36
C ILE A 319 -6.58 0.45 42.75
N PRO A 320 -6.82 -0.55 43.61
CA PRO A 320 -7.22 -0.32 44.99
C PRO A 320 -6.10 0.44 45.73
N LEU A 321 -6.39 1.64 46.23
CA LEU A 321 -5.53 2.38 47.16
C LEU A 321 -5.55 1.71 48.54
N SER A 322 -4.95 0.52 48.71
CA SER A 322 -4.77 -0.06 50.06
C SER A 322 -3.32 -0.25 50.51
N ASP A 323 -2.34 -0.26 49.62
CA ASP A 323 -0.98 -0.70 50.00
C ASP A 323 0.08 0.36 49.65
N ALA A 324 -0.10 1.60 50.12
CA ALA A 324 1.00 2.55 50.22
C ALA A 324 1.57 2.49 51.64
N PRO A 325 2.89 2.31 51.83
CA PRO A 325 3.49 2.36 53.15
C PRO A 325 3.31 3.75 53.76
N ASP A 326 2.90 3.77 55.02
CA ASP A 326 2.67 4.96 55.83
C ASP A 326 4.01 5.70 56.04
N ILE A 327 4.29 6.69 55.19
CA ILE A 327 5.42 7.60 55.36
C ILE A 327 4.88 8.83 56.07
N SER A 328 5.14 8.85 57.37
CA SER A 328 4.91 9.97 58.28
C SER A 328 5.48 11.27 57.69
N LEU A 329 4.60 12.27 57.57
CA LEU A 329 4.93 13.63 57.16
C LEU A 329 5.85 14.28 58.20
N GLN A 330 7.15 14.31 57.92
CA GLN A 330 8.01 15.35 58.46
C GLN A 330 7.91 16.56 57.52
N GLN A 331 7.34 17.63 58.03
CA GLN A 331 7.37 18.96 57.44
C GLN A 331 8.82 19.43 57.36
N ASP A 332 9.31 19.65 56.13
CA ASP A 332 10.42 20.55 55.83
C ASP A 332 10.16 21.21 54.46
N GLU A 333 10.64 22.44 54.32
CA GLU A 333 10.05 23.54 53.54
C GLU A 333 10.01 23.41 52.00
N ASP A 334 9.00 24.08 51.42
CA ASP A 334 8.69 24.33 49.99
C ASP A 334 8.29 23.13 49.10
N PRO A 335 6.98 22.97 48.76
CA PRO A 335 6.52 21.91 47.86
C PRO A 335 7.07 22.10 46.44
N VAL A 336 7.59 21.01 45.86
CA VAL A 336 7.99 20.93 44.45
C VAL A 336 6.75 21.16 43.58
N CYS A 337 6.77 22.20 42.74
CA CYS A 337 5.58 22.61 42.00
C CYS A 337 5.39 21.77 40.74
N SER A 338 4.20 21.17 40.58
CA SER A 338 3.85 20.33 39.44
C SER A 338 3.34 21.11 38.22
N GLU A 339 2.97 22.39 38.37
CA GLU A 339 2.47 23.26 37.29
C GLU A 339 3.40 24.46 37.08
N LEU A 340 4.12 24.47 35.95
CA LEU A 340 5.12 25.49 35.63
C LEU A 340 4.73 26.25 34.37
N ASP A 341 4.83 27.59 34.41
CA ASP A 341 4.65 28.45 33.22
C ASP A 341 5.88 28.40 32.31
N THR A 342 7.07 28.18 32.88
CA THR A 342 8.31 27.99 32.13
C THR A 342 9.10 26.82 32.74
N PRO A 343 9.37 25.75 31.97
CA PRO A 343 10.12 24.61 32.47
C PRO A 343 11.60 24.98 32.72
N PRO A 344 12.29 24.29 33.65
CA PRO A 344 13.73 24.45 33.82
C PRO A 344 14.48 24.11 32.53
N SER A 345 15.56 24.84 32.25
CA SER A 345 16.34 24.62 31.02
C SER A 345 17.84 24.62 31.28
N PHE A 346 18.54 23.76 30.55
CA PHE A 346 20.00 23.72 30.54
C PHE A 346 20.56 25.02 29.94
N PRO A 347 21.68 25.57 30.45
CA PRO A 347 22.30 26.77 29.86
C PRO A 347 22.67 26.54 28.39
N GLY A 348 22.10 27.34 27.49
CA GLY A 348 22.26 27.16 26.03
C GLY A 348 21.22 26.23 25.38
N GLY A 349 20.24 25.74 26.15
CA GLY A 349 19.11 24.96 25.65
C GLY A 349 19.44 23.49 25.38
N MET A 350 18.50 22.81 24.71
CA MET A 350 18.55 21.35 24.48
C MET A 350 19.76 20.91 23.64
N SER A 351 20.19 21.75 22.68
CA SER A 351 21.33 21.43 21.81
C SER A 351 22.65 21.34 22.58
N GLU A 352 22.89 22.28 23.50
CA GLU A 352 24.09 22.27 24.35
C GLU A 352 24.05 21.15 25.37
N LEU A 353 22.87 20.80 25.89
CA LEU A 353 22.70 19.63 26.75
C LEU A 353 23.11 18.34 26.02
N MET A 354 22.65 18.15 24.78
CA MET A 354 23.02 16.98 23.98
C MET A 354 24.52 16.95 23.67
N HIS A 355 25.12 18.11 23.37
CA HIS A 355 26.56 18.22 23.15
C HIS A 355 27.35 17.88 24.42
N PHE A 356 26.96 18.41 25.58
CA PHE A 356 27.56 18.10 26.88
C PHE A 356 27.48 16.62 27.22
N LEU A 357 26.31 15.99 27.04
CA LEU A 357 26.13 14.56 27.25
C LEU A 357 27.04 13.77 26.31
N SER A 358 27.06 14.08 25.01
CA SER A 358 27.90 13.36 24.05
C SER A 358 29.41 13.43 24.35
N LYS A 359 29.87 14.54 24.94
CA LYS A 359 31.29 14.77 25.26
C LYS A 359 31.71 14.12 26.58
N ASN A 360 30.83 14.08 27.57
CA ASN A 360 31.15 13.66 28.93
C ASN A 360 30.67 12.24 29.28
N LEU A 361 29.79 11.64 28.47
CA LEU A 361 29.29 10.29 28.64
C LEU A 361 30.35 9.26 28.22
N LYS A 362 30.73 8.39 29.14
CA LYS A 362 31.66 7.28 28.90
C LYS A 362 30.93 5.96 29.01
N TYR A 363 31.09 5.08 28.04
CA TYR A 363 30.47 3.76 28.11
C TYR A 363 31.27 2.86 29.07
N PRO A 364 30.66 2.29 30.13
CA PRO A 364 31.34 1.36 31.02
C PRO A 364 31.79 0.08 30.28
N GLU A 365 33.05 -0.33 30.47
CA GLU A 365 33.64 -1.47 29.76
C GLU A 365 32.90 -2.79 30.02
N GLN A 366 32.38 -2.97 31.24
CA GLN A 366 31.63 -4.16 31.65
C GLN A 366 30.31 -4.28 30.89
N SER A 367 29.58 -3.17 30.72
CA SER A 367 28.35 -3.11 29.92
C SER A 367 28.65 -3.28 28.42
N ALA A 368 29.83 -2.82 27.96
CA ALA A 368 30.26 -3.01 26.57
C ALA A 368 30.57 -4.49 26.26
N LYS A 369 31.30 -5.18 27.15
CA LYS A 369 31.59 -6.63 27.02
C LYS A 369 30.31 -7.47 27.00
N ASN A 370 29.32 -7.08 27.80
CA ASN A 370 28.05 -7.79 27.91
C ASN A 370 27.00 -7.34 26.87
N SER A 371 27.35 -6.46 25.93
CA SER A 371 26.45 -5.94 24.90
C SER A 371 25.16 -5.28 25.44
N ILE A 372 25.21 -4.75 26.66
CA ILE A 372 24.04 -4.16 27.35
C ILE A 372 23.85 -2.74 26.85
N GLN A 373 22.73 -2.45 26.19
CA GLN A 373 22.32 -1.13 25.71
C GLN A 373 20.98 -0.72 26.30
N GLY A 374 20.68 0.58 26.37
CA GLY A 374 19.37 1.02 26.83
C GLY A 374 19.28 2.50 27.15
N ARG A 375 18.13 2.87 27.71
CA ARG A 375 17.82 4.23 28.15
C ARG A 375 17.66 4.23 29.66
N VAL A 376 18.59 4.90 30.35
CA VAL A 376 18.49 5.17 31.79
C VAL A 376 17.77 6.51 31.97
N VAL A 377 16.77 6.57 32.85
CA VAL A 377 16.06 7.82 33.17
C VAL A 377 16.41 8.23 34.58
N VAL A 378 16.92 9.45 34.72
CA VAL A 378 17.33 10.02 36.00
C VAL A 378 16.47 11.23 36.30
N SER A 379 15.91 11.25 37.50
CA SER A 379 15.07 12.29 38.06
C SER A 379 15.89 13.14 39.02
N PHE A 380 15.75 14.46 38.94
CA PHE A 380 16.42 15.38 39.86
C PHE A 380 15.59 16.66 40.04
N ILE A 381 15.84 17.37 41.13
CA ILE A 381 15.20 18.64 41.45
C ILE A 381 16.14 19.77 41.03
N VAL A 382 15.64 20.68 40.20
CA VAL A 382 16.28 21.95 39.92
C VAL A 382 15.83 22.96 40.98
N GLU A 383 16.77 23.38 41.80
CA GLU A 383 16.55 24.38 42.85
C GLU A 383 16.38 25.79 42.27
N LYS A 384 15.87 26.73 43.09
CA LYS A 384 15.68 28.14 42.68
C LYS A 384 16.98 28.84 42.28
N ASP A 385 18.13 28.34 42.75
CA ASP A 385 19.48 28.82 42.44
C ASP A 385 20.12 28.11 41.24
N GLY A 386 19.41 27.16 40.62
CA GLY A 386 19.85 26.38 39.47
C GLY A 386 20.70 25.16 39.82
N ARG A 387 20.91 24.85 41.10
CA ARG A 387 21.61 23.61 41.51
C ARG A 387 20.70 22.40 41.33
N LEU A 388 21.34 21.25 41.11
CA LEU A 388 20.66 19.96 41.01
C LEU A 388 20.73 19.25 42.35
N THR A 389 19.59 18.89 42.91
CA THR A 389 19.46 18.15 44.17
C THR A 389 18.60 16.90 43.96
N ASN A 390 18.67 15.96 44.90
CA ASN A 390 17.84 14.74 44.90
C ASN A 390 17.89 13.95 43.58
N ILE A 391 19.11 13.64 43.10
CA ILE A 391 19.34 12.88 41.86
C ILE A 391 19.06 11.39 42.14
N GLN A 392 18.04 10.84 41.48
CA GLN A 392 17.60 9.45 41.64
C GLN A 392 17.38 8.80 40.27
N VAL A 393 17.63 7.49 40.17
CA VAL A 393 17.38 6.73 38.94
C VAL A 393 15.94 6.22 38.98
N GLU A 394 15.07 6.74 38.11
CA GLU A 394 13.67 6.29 37.99
C GLU A 394 13.55 5.06 37.10
N LYS A 395 14.41 4.94 36.07
CA LYS A 395 14.44 3.77 35.18
C LYS A 395 15.86 3.27 35.01
N SER A 396 16.12 2.13 35.64
CA SER A 396 17.39 1.40 35.59
C SER A 396 17.47 0.51 34.35
N VAL A 397 18.68 0.36 33.81
CA VAL A 397 18.98 -0.65 32.77
C VAL A 397 20.04 -1.63 33.26
N ALA A 398 21.12 -1.10 33.83
CA ALA A 398 22.17 -1.89 34.47
C ALA A 398 22.89 -1.00 35.50
N PRO A 399 23.32 -1.55 36.65
CA PRO A 399 23.94 -0.76 37.72
C PRO A 399 25.13 0.09 37.25
N GLU A 400 25.91 -0.41 36.29
CA GLU A 400 27.07 0.31 35.76
C GLU A 400 26.68 1.49 34.86
N LEU A 401 25.59 1.34 34.09
CA LEU A 401 25.05 2.42 33.24
C LEU A 401 24.36 3.49 34.10
N ASP A 402 23.69 3.06 35.18
CA ASP A 402 23.02 3.92 36.12
C ASP A 402 24.02 4.81 36.87
N ALA A 403 25.12 4.22 37.36
CA ALA A 403 26.19 4.95 38.02
C ALA A 403 26.81 6.01 37.10
N GLU A 404 27.02 5.68 35.83
CA GLU A 404 27.53 6.63 34.84
C GLU A 404 26.53 7.75 34.52
N ALA A 405 25.24 7.42 34.40
CA ALA A 405 24.19 8.41 34.17
C ALA A 405 24.10 9.42 35.33
N VAL A 406 24.15 8.93 36.57
CA VAL A 406 24.16 9.78 37.78
C VAL A 406 25.42 10.64 37.83
N ARG A 407 26.60 10.10 37.51
CA ARG A 407 27.87 10.85 37.46
C ARG A 407 27.80 12.02 36.46
N VAL A 408 27.30 11.77 35.26
CA VAL A 408 27.22 12.80 34.20
C VAL A 408 26.22 13.89 34.56
N ILE A 409 25.08 13.52 35.14
CA ILE A 409 24.05 14.49 35.56
C ILE A 409 24.52 15.33 36.75
N SER A 410 25.23 14.72 37.70
CA SER A 410 25.82 15.43 38.84
C SER A 410 26.91 16.43 38.41
N ALA A 411 27.55 16.20 37.26
CA ALA A 411 28.57 17.07 36.70
C ALA A 411 28.01 18.22 35.83
N MET A 412 26.68 18.34 35.71
CA MET A 412 26.07 19.40 34.90
C MET A 412 26.27 20.80 35.53
N PRO A 413 26.43 21.85 34.70
CA PRO A 413 26.40 23.24 35.17
C PRO A 413 25.03 23.61 35.75
N LYS A 414 24.96 24.76 36.42
CA LYS A 414 23.70 25.29 36.98
C LYS A 414 22.65 25.48 35.88
N TRP A 415 21.44 25.00 36.13
CA TRP A 415 20.29 25.12 35.24
C TRP A 415 19.56 26.44 35.46
N SER A 416 18.82 26.89 34.44
CA SER A 416 17.84 27.96 34.62
C SER A 416 16.63 27.37 35.36
N PRO A 417 16.23 27.93 36.51
CA PRO A 417 15.15 27.39 37.33
C PRO A 417 13.79 27.55 36.62
N GLY A 418 12.84 26.70 36.99
CA GLY A 418 11.46 26.82 36.53
C GLY A 418 10.80 28.10 37.06
N LYS A 419 9.87 28.66 36.29
CA LYS A 419 9.08 29.83 36.69
C LYS A 419 7.60 29.49 36.79
N GLN A 420 6.95 30.02 37.82
CA GLN A 420 5.49 30.02 37.98
C GLN A 420 5.06 31.40 38.48
N LYS A 421 4.13 32.05 37.79
CA LYS A 421 3.69 33.44 38.06
C LYS A 421 4.88 34.41 38.20
N ASP A 422 5.87 34.24 37.33
CA ASP A 422 7.15 34.96 37.28
C ASP A 422 8.04 34.85 38.54
N LYS A 423 7.74 33.91 39.45
CA LYS A 423 8.59 33.55 40.60
C LYS A 423 9.38 32.27 40.29
N LYS A 424 10.64 32.23 40.72
CA LYS A 424 11.51 31.05 40.60
C LYS A 424 11.05 29.99 41.59
N VAL A 425 10.80 28.78 41.11
CA VAL A 425 10.28 27.65 41.90
C VAL A 425 11.13 26.40 41.71
N ARG A 426 11.08 25.51 42.70
CA ARG A 426 11.74 24.19 42.65
C ARG A 426 10.94 23.29 41.71
N ALA A 427 11.63 22.63 40.79
CA ALA A 427 11.00 21.84 39.74
C ALA A 427 11.69 20.49 39.58
N ARG A 428 10.90 19.41 39.49
CA ARG A 428 11.42 18.06 39.18
C ARG A 428 11.59 17.91 37.67
N VAL A 429 12.73 17.37 37.25
CA VAL A 429 13.06 17.12 35.84
C VAL A 429 13.52 15.68 35.67
N ASN A 430 12.98 15.03 34.63
CA ASN A 430 13.35 13.66 34.26
C ASN A 430 14.17 13.68 32.97
N GLN A 431 15.46 13.38 33.08
CA GLN A 431 16.38 13.40 31.94
C GLN A 431 16.71 11.97 31.47
N PRO A 432 16.33 11.60 30.23
CA PRO A 432 16.78 10.35 29.64
C PRO A 432 18.24 10.46 29.15
N VAL A 433 19.06 9.46 29.52
CA VAL A 433 20.42 9.25 29.03
C VAL A 433 20.44 7.97 28.21
N ILE A 434 20.89 8.05 26.96
CA ILE A 434 20.84 6.94 26.00
C ILE A 434 22.23 6.34 25.83
N PHE A 435 22.36 5.05 26.12
CA PHE A 435 23.56 4.26 25.89
C PHE A 435 23.38 3.36 24.66
N ARG A 436 24.22 3.58 23.64
CA ARG A 436 24.29 2.75 22.43
C ARG A 436 25.74 2.37 22.16
N LEU A 437 25.98 1.10 21.81
CA LEU A 437 27.29 0.69 21.30
C LEU A 437 27.44 1.22 19.88
N LYS A 438 28.63 1.70 19.55
CA LYS A 438 28.98 2.15 18.21
C LYS A 438 29.44 0.99 17.35
#